data_AF-A0A554VBE4-F1
#
_entry.id   AF-A0A554VBE4-F1
#
_cell.length_a   1.000
_cell.length_b   1.000
_cell.length_c   1.000
_cell.angle_alpha   90.00
_cell.angle_beta   90.00
_cell.angle_gamma   90.00
#
_symmetry.space_group_name_H-M   'P 1'
#
loop_
_entity.id
_entity.type
_entity.pdbx_description
1 polymer ?
#
loop_
_entity_poly.entity_id
_entity_poly.type
_entity_poly.pdbx_seq_one_letter_code
_entity_poly.pdbx_strand_id
1 'polypeptide(L)'
;MTPLFKKLQLPPLLDEILILNEPEGFCKELDCLKDVIIKESLIQVSEVDFALVFVTQKTQIENRIETVYPKLVGDAILWFAYPKKTSKKYTSEINRDYGWGVLGDYNLEPVQQVSIDNDWSALRFRKVSFIKKMTRSKDFALSEAGKEKTSGV
;
A
#
# COMPACT_ATOMS: atom_id res chain seq x y z
N MET A 1 -18.04 5.67 -6.44
CA MET A 1 -16.96 4.83 -5.88
C MET A 1 -17.25 3.34 -6.07
N THR A 2 -16.36 2.62 -6.76
CA THR A 2 -16.50 1.18 -7.08
C THR A 2 -16.39 0.29 -5.83
N PRO A 3 -16.84 -0.98 -5.90
CA PRO A 3 -16.62 -1.94 -4.81
C PRO A 3 -15.14 -2.14 -4.45
N LEU A 4 -14.24 -2.06 -5.43
CA LEU A 4 -12.80 -2.18 -5.20
C LEU A 4 -12.26 -1.01 -4.38
N PHE A 5 -12.54 0.23 -4.78
CA PHE A 5 -12.04 1.41 -4.05
C PHE A 5 -12.67 1.58 -2.67
N LYS A 6 -13.88 1.06 -2.45
CA LYS A 6 -14.44 0.88 -1.10
C LYS A 6 -13.60 -0.07 -0.25
N LYS A 7 -13.16 -1.22 -0.80
CA LYS A 7 -12.28 -2.17 -0.09
C LYS A 7 -10.89 -1.59 0.17
N LEU A 8 -10.36 -0.81 -0.77
CA LEU A 8 -9.12 -0.07 -0.61
C LEU A 8 -9.26 1.15 0.33
N GLN A 9 -10.45 1.41 0.88
CA GLN A 9 -10.71 2.49 1.82
C GLN A 9 -10.39 3.88 1.26
N LEU A 10 -10.60 4.07 -0.04
CA LEU A 10 -10.50 5.40 -0.65
C LEU A 10 -11.48 6.36 0.07
N PRO A 11 -11.03 7.47 0.65
CA PRO A 11 -11.92 8.42 1.30
C PRO A 11 -12.84 9.07 0.26
N PRO A 12 -14.13 9.28 0.57
CA PRO A 12 -15.11 9.78 -0.40
C PRO A 12 -14.91 11.25 -0.80
N LEU A 13 -14.16 12.02 0.00
CA LEU A 13 -13.89 13.45 -0.22
C LEU A 13 -12.45 13.71 -0.69
N LEU A 14 -11.71 12.67 -1.07
CA LEU A 14 -10.33 12.83 -1.50
C LEU A 14 -10.30 13.14 -2.99
N ASP A 15 -9.76 14.31 -3.34
CA ASP A 15 -9.73 14.81 -4.71
C ASP A 15 -8.56 14.25 -5.53
N GLU A 16 -7.48 13.81 -4.89
CA GLU A 16 -6.26 13.34 -5.56
C GLU A 16 -5.78 12.00 -5.01
N ILE A 17 -5.44 11.07 -5.93
CA ILE A 17 -4.84 9.78 -5.58
C ILE A 17 -3.58 9.51 -6.39
N LEU A 18 -2.63 8.83 -5.76
CA LEU A 18 -1.41 8.39 -6.42
C LEU A 18 -1.50 6.91 -6.82
N ILE A 19 -1.36 6.61 -8.10
CA ILE A 19 -1.27 5.24 -8.64
C ILE A 19 0.09 5.07 -9.29
N LEU A 20 0.87 4.07 -8.89
CA LEU A 20 2.22 3.87 -9.46
C LEU A 20 2.36 2.46 -10.03
N ASN A 21 3.01 2.37 -11.20
CA ASN A 21 3.31 1.14 -11.93
C ASN A 21 2.06 0.30 -12.28
N GLU A 22 0.96 0.97 -12.69
CA GLU A 22 -0.30 0.32 -13.04
C GLU A 22 -0.09 -0.92 -13.96
N PRO A 23 -0.69 -2.09 -13.64
CA PRO A 23 -0.65 -3.24 -14.53
C PRO A 23 -1.70 -3.12 -15.64
N GLU A 24 -1.40 -3.75 -16.77
CA GLU A 24 -2.31 -3.78 -17.92
C GLU A 24 -3.75 -4.17 -17.54
N GLY A 25 -4.69 -3.29 -17.86
CA GLY A 25 -6.13 -3.49 -17.70
C GLY A 25 -6.72 -2.92 -16.41
N PHE A 26 -5.89 -2.46 -15.46
CA PHE A 26 -6.38 -1.84 -14.23
C PHE A 26 -7.02 -0.47 -14.47
N CYS A 27 -6.68 0.22 -15.57
CA CYS A 27 -7.28 1.48 -16.00
C CYS A 27 -8.82 1.44 -16.02
N LYS A 28 -9.43 0.28 -16.27
CA LYS A 28 -10.90 0.10 -16.22
C LYS A 28 -11.49 0.37 -14.83
N GLU A 29 -10.77 0.02 -13.76
CA GLU A 29 -11.19 0.35 -12.39
C GLU A 29 -11.03 1.83 -12.11
N LEU A 30 -9.97 2.45 -12.67
CA LEU A 30 -9.70 3.88 -12.55
C LEU A 30 -10.73 4.74 -13.30
N ASP A 31 -11.12 4.33 -14.51
CA ASP A 31 -12.15 5.01 -15.33
C ASP A 31 -13.53 5.03 -14.65
N CYS A 32 -13.76 4.13 -13.69
CA CYS A 32 -14.99 4.08 -12.91
C CYS A 32 -14.99 5.05 -11.70
N LEU A 33 -13.84 5.66 -11.37
CA LEU A 33 -13.78 6.74 -10.40
C LEU A 33 -14.32 8.02 -11.04
N LYS A 34 -15.12 8.76 -10.27
CA LYS A 34 -15.64 10.07 -10.65
C LYS A 34 -15.12 11.07 -9.64
N ASP A 35 -14.84 12.27 -10.11
CA ASP A 35 -14.44 13.42 -9.27
C ASP A 35 -13.14 13.17 -8.48
N VAL A 36 -12.24 12.34 -9.01
CA VAL A 36 -10.92 12.07 -8.44
C VAL A 36 -9.86 12.25 -9.52
N ILE A 37 -8.82 13.01 -9.20
CA ILE A 37 -7.64 13.23 -10.03
C ILE A 37 -6.66 12.10 -9.77
N ILE A 38 -6.35 11.34 -10.81
CA ILE A 38 -5.36 10.26 -10.74
C ILE A 38 -3.99 10.84 -11.12
N LYS A 39 -3.02 10.66 -10.23
CA LYS A 39 -1.62 11.00 -10.47
C LYS A 39 -0.83 9.73 -10.65
N GLU A 40 -0.10 9.66 -11.75
CA GLU A 40 0.72 8.48 -12.09
C GLU A 40 2.22 8.72 -11.87
N SER A 41 2.57 9.92 -11.41
CA SER A 41 3.95 10.35 -11.19
C SER A 41 4.08 11.12 -9.89
N LEU A 42 5.05 10.70 -9.07
CA LEU A 42 5.42 11.41 -7.85
C LEU A 42 5.89 12.84 -8.10
N ILE A 43 6.36 13.18 -9.29
CA ILE A 43 6.80 14.56 -9.60
C ILE A 43 5.61 15.53 -9.58
N GLN A 44 4.41 15.03 -9.84
CA GLN A 44 3.18 15.84 -9.92
C GLN A 44 2.49 16.04 -8.56
N VAL A 45 3.07 15.49 -7.49
CA VAL A 45 2.42 15.38 -6.18
C VAL A 45 3.33 15.95 -5.10
N SER A 46 2.82 16.87 -4.30
CA SER A 46 3.52 17.39 -3.10
C SER A 46 3.21 16.54 -1.87
N GLU A 47 1.97 16.11 -1.73
CA GLU A 47 1.42 15.44 -0.55
C GLU A 47 0.57 14.23 -0.98
N VAL A 48 0.62 13.16 -0.21
CA VAL A 48 -0.03 11.88 -0.53
C VAL A 48 -0.88 11.45 0.66
N ASP A 49 -2.21 11.53 0.50
CA ASP A 49 -3.19 10.96 1.42
C ASP A 49 -3.60 9.53 1.05
N PHE A 50 -3.53 9.19 -0.23
CA PHE A 50 -3.81 7.85 -0.75
C PHE A 50 -2.84 7.47 -1.85
N ALA A 51 -2.23 6.29 -1.72
CA ALA A 51 -1.38 5.71 -2.75
C ALA A 51 -1.66 4.22 -2.95
N LEU A 52 -1.66 3.79 -4.22
CA LEU A 52 -1.64 2.39 -4.63
C LEU A 52 -0.44 2.15 -5.54
N VAL A 53 0.53 1.37 -5.06
CA VAL A 53 1.78 1.11 -5.76
C VAL A 53 1.86 -0.35 -6.14
N PHE A 54 1.95 -0.66 -7.42
CA PHE A 54 2.10 -2.03 -7.91
C PHE A 54 3.59 -2.40 -7.95
N VAL A 55 3.92 -3.55 -7.36
CA VAL A 55 5.28 -4.06 -7.23
C VAL A 55 5.32 -5.56 -7.46
N THR A 56 6.36 -6.02 -8.14
CA THR A 56 6.65 -7.45 -8.35
C THR A 56 7.97 -7.88 -7.73
N GLN A 57 8.90 -6.94 -7.50
CA GLN A 57 10.24 -7.17 -6.96
C GLN A 57 10.50 -6.32 -5.71
N LYS A 58 11.36 -6.80 -4.81
CA LYS A 58 11.66 -6.07 -3.56
C LYS A 58 12.34 -4.72 -3.79
N THR A 59 13.22 -4.66 -4.78
CA THR A 59 13.91 -3.42 -5.19
C THR A 59 12.95 -2.33 -5.62
N GLN A 60 11.78 -2.69 -6.16
CA GLN A 60 10.73 -1.72 -6.48
C GLN A 60 10.09 -1.13 -5.22
N ILE A 61 9.96 -1.92 -4.14
CA ILE A 61 9.48 -1.41 -2.85
C ILE A 61 10.50 -0.39 -2.32
N GLU A 62 11.78 -0.76 -2.27
CA GLU A 62 12.88 0.09 -1.80
C GLU A 62 12.90 1.44 -2.54
N ASN A 63 12.95 1.41 -3.87
CA ASN A 63 13.00 2.62 -4.69
C ASN A 63 11.74 3.49 -4.55
N ARG A 64 10.56 2.87 -4.37
CA ARG A 64 9.30 3.61 -4.26
C ARG A 64 9.10 4.18 -2.87
N ILE A 65 9.46 3.46 -1.81
CA ILE A 65 9.23 3.95 -0.46
C ILE A 65 10.09 5.17 -0.14
N GLU A 66 11.33 5.22 -0.63
CA GLU A 66 12.22 6.39 -0.49
C GLU A 66 11.60 7.70 -1.00
N THR A 67 10.79 7.60 -2.06
CA THR A 67 10.19 8.76 -2.72
C THR A 67 8.73 9.02 -2.31
N VAL A 68 7.99 7.98 -1.94
CA VAL A 68 6.60 8.08 -1.46
C VAL A 68 6.55 8.51 0.01
N TYR A 69 7.36 7.91 0.88
CA TYR A 69 7.28 8.10 2.32
C TYR A 69 7.37 9.57 2.77
N PRO A 70 8.30 10.39 2.24
CA PRO A 70 8.40 11.81 2.63
C PRO A 70 7.15 12.63 2.30
N LYS A 71 6.32 12.16 1.36
CA LYS A 71 5.09 12.84 0.93
C LYS A 71 3.84 12.34 1.66
N LEU A 72 3.94 11.26 2.44
CA LEU A 72 2.80 10.73 3.18
C LEU A 72 2.38 11.69 4.29
N VAL A 73 1.20 12.28 4.18
CA VAL A 73 0.69 13.22 5.19
C VAL A 73 -0.18 12.48 6.20
N GLY A 74 -0.01 12.80 7.49
CA GLY A 74 -0.83 12.24 8.57
C GLY A 74 -0.94 10.70 8.52
N ASP A 75 -2.19 10.22 8.56
CA ASP A 75 -2.58 8.80 8.50
C ASP A 75 -2.86 8.32 7.06
N ALA A 76 -1.98 8.70 6.12
CA ALA A 76 -2.11 8.34 4.71
C ALA A 76 -2.39 6.84 4.49
N ILE A 77 -3.21 6.57 3.48
CA ILE A 77 -3.60 5.23 3.05
C ILE A 77 -2.63 4.75 1.99
N LEU A 78 -1.60 4.01 2.41
CA LEU A 78 -0.60 3.44 1.53
C LEU A 78 -0.88 1.96 1.25
N TRP A 79 -1.11 1.61 0.00
CA TRP A 79 -1.26 0.24 -0.48
C TRP A 79 -0.10 -0.15 -1.38
N PHE A 80 0.46 -1.34 -1.13
CA PHE A 80 1.30 -2.03 -2.10
C PHE A 80 0.53 -3.22 -2.70
N ALA A 81 0.35 -3.19 -4.01
CA ALA A 81 -0.22 -4.29 -4.77
C ALA A 81 0.87 -5.22 -5.28
N TYR A 82 0.67 -6.52 -5.14
CA TYR A 82 1.60 -7.57 -5.55
C TYR A 82 0.84 -8.72 -6.23
N PRO A 83 1.47 -9.40 -7.21
CA PRO A 83 0.87 -10.58 -7.83
C PRO A 83 0.61 -11.69 -6.81
N LYS A 84 -0.56 -12.31 -6.93
CA LYS A 84 -0.88 -13.54 -6.21
C LYS A 84 0.01 -14.66 -6.73
N LYS A 85 0.39 -15.58 -5.82
CA LYS A 85 1.08 -16.83 -6.19
C LYS A 85 0.30 -17.68 -7.20
N THR A 86 -1.02 -17.51 -7.26
CA THR A 86 -1.90 -18.22 -8.19
C THR A 86 -2.03 -17.54 -9.56
N SER A 87 -1.47 -16.34 -9.74
CA SER A 87 -1.48 -15.66 -11.03
C SER A 87 -0.71 -16.49 -12.05
N LYS A 88 -1.30 -16.66 -13.23
CA LYS A 88 -0.63 -17.27 -14.39
C LYS A 88 0.02 -16.23 -15.30
N LYS A 89 -0.32 -14.95 -15.12
CA LYS A 89 0.13 -13.83 -15.96
C LYS A 89 1.37 -13.14 -15.37
N TYR A 90 1.48 -13.09 -14.04
CA TYR A 90 2.53 -12.34 -13.36
C TYR A 90 3.33 -13.22 -12.41
N THR A 91 4.64 -12.96 -12.34
CA THR A 91 5.55 -13.53 -11.35
C THR A 91 5.92 -12.47 -10.32
N SER A 92 6.22 -12.88 -9.09
CA SER A 92 6.64 -11.97 -8.03
C SER A 92 7.60 -12.61 -7.04
N GLU A 93 8.58 -11.83 -6.61
CA GLU A 93 9.49 -12.13 -5.50
C GLU A 93 8.85 -11.85 -4.14
N ILE A 94 7.70 -11.18 -4.14
CA ILE A 94 6.97 -10.73 -2.97
C ILE A 94 5.71 -11.57 -2.84
N ASN A 95 5.27 -11.81 -1.61
CA ASN A 95 3.95 -12.36 -1.37
C ASN A 95 3.37 -11.76 -0.09
N ARG A 96 2.19 -12.22 0.33
CA ARG A 96 1.49 -11.73 1.52
C ARG A 96 2.39 -11.63 2.76
N ASP A 97 3.26 -12.61 2.94
CA ASP A 97 4.00 -12.83 4.18
C ASP A 97 5.50 -12.51 4.03
N TYR A 98 5.98 -12.19 2.82
CA TYR A 98 7.41 -12.03 2.53
C TYR A 98 7.71 -10.89 1.56
N GLY A 99 8.81 -10.17 1.79
CA GLY A 99 9.31 -9.10 0.92
C GLY A 99 9.07 -7.68 1.44
N TRP A 100 8.42 -7.54 2.60
CA TRP A 100 8.01 -6.24 3.14
C TRP A 100 8.97 -5.60 4.14
N GLY A 101 10.06 -6.28 4.50
CA GLY A 101 10.93 -5.90 5.63
C GLY A 101 11.43 -4.45 5.58
N VAL A 102 11.80 -3.96 4.39
CA VAL A 102 12.27 -2.56 4.20
C VAL A 102 11.26 -1.52 4.70
N LEU A 103 9.96 -1.82 4.66
CA LEU A 103 8.93 -0.88 5.14
C LEU A 103 8.98 -0.70 6.66
N GLY A 104 9.55 -1.67 7.39
CA GLY A 104 9.82 -1.56 8.83
C GLY A 104 10.77 -0.43 9.16
N ASP A 105 11.77 -0.16 8.32
CA ASP A 105 12.74 0.94 8.50
C ASP A 105 12.05 2.32 8.45
N TYR A 106 10.88 2.39 7.80
CA TYR A 106 10.03 3.57 7.72
C TYR A 106 8.93 3.60 8.79
N ASN A 107 8.99 2.73 9.81
CA ASN A 107 7.95 2.57 10.83
C ASN A 107 6.56 2.34 10.22
N LEU A 108 6.50 1.58 9.12
CA LEU A 108 5.26 1.17 8.50
C LEU A 108 4.96 -0.29 8.85
N GLU A 109 3.71 -0.54 9.25
CA GLU A 109 3.25 -1.88 9.59
C GLU A 109 2.10 -2.32 8.68
N PRO A 110 2.06 -3.61 8.31
CA PRO A 110 0.96 -4.16 7.51
C PRO A 110 -0.30 -4.28 8.38
N VAL A 111 -1.39 -3.63 7.95
CA VAL A 111 -2.65 -3.57 8.73
C VAL A 111 -3.82 -4.29 8.08
N GLN A 112 -3.84 -4.43 6.75
CA GLN A 112 -4.96 -5.06 6.05
C GLN A 112 -4.55 -5.57 4.68
N GLN A 113 -5.08 -6.72 4.27
CA GLN A 113 -4.94 -7.23 2.91
C GLN A 113 -6.29 -7.24 2.20
N VAL A 114 -6.29 -6.94 0.90
CA VAL A 114 -7.45 -7.10 0.02
C VAL A 114 -7.07 -7.80 -1.28
N SER A 115 -8.03 -8.53 -1.86
CA SER A 115 -7.92 -9.00 -3.24
C SER A 115 -8.37 -7.90 -4.18
N ILE A 116 -7.51 -7.51 -5.13
CA ILE A 116 -7.88 -6.58 -6.20
C ILE A 116 -8.71 -7.32 -7.24
N ASP A 117 -8.12 -8.36 -7.84
CA ASP A 117 -8.73 -9.18 -8.89
C ASP A 117 -8.21 -10.63 -8.80
N ASN A 118 -8.23 -11.39 -9.89
CA ASN A 118 -7.73 -12.77 -9.93
C ASN A 118 -6.20 -12.87 -9.82
N ASP A 119 -5.47 -11.82 -10.20
CA ASP A 119 -4.02 -11.82 -10.34
C ASP A 119 -3.32 -11.00 -9.25
N TRP A 120 -3.98 -10.01 -8.65
CA TRP A 120 -3.37 -9.06 -7.73
C TRP A 120 -4.03 -9.05 -6.34
N SER A 121 -3.20 -8.95 -5.31
CA SER A 121 -3.62 -8.58 -3.94
C SER A 121 -2.95 -7.27 -3.55
N ALA A 122 -3.52 -6.54 -2.61
CA ALA A 122 -2.89 -5.38 -2.00
C ALA A 122 -2.77 -5.54 -0.50
N LEU A 123 -1.66 -5.04 0.05
CA LEU A 123 -1.39 -4.97 1.48
C LEU A 123 -1.27 -3.49 1.88
N ARG A 124 -2.09 -3.07 2.85
CA ARG A 124 -2.08 -1.72 3.40
C ARG A 124 -1.00 -1.62 4.45
N PHE A 125 -0.21 -0.55 4.35
CA PHE A 125 0.78 -0.16 5.33
C PHE A 125 0.36 1.13 6.00
N ARG A 126 0.61 1.20 7.31
CA ARG A 126 0.24 2.34 8.14
C ARG A 126 1.38 2.70 9.07
N LYS A 127 1.63 3.98 9.25
CA LYS A 127 2.64 4.49 10.20
C LYS A 127 2.30 4.02 11.61
N VAL A 128 3.28 3.49 12.34
CA VAL A 128 3.10 2.98 13.70
C VAL A 128 2.46 4.02 14.63
N SER A 129 2.80 5.29 14.48
CA SER A 129 2.25 6.40 15.27
C SER A 129 0.71 6.53 15.18
N PHE A 130 0.11 6.11 14.05
CA PHE A 130 -1.33 6.15 13.86
C PHE A 130 -2.04 4.84 14.24
N ILE A 131 -1.29 3.77 14.53
CA ILE A 131 -1.86 2.49 14.95
C ILE A 131 -2.15 2.52 16.46
N LYS A 132 -3.44 2.51 16.82
CA LYS A 132 -3.89 2.55 18.22
C LYS A 132 -3.55 1.27 18.99
N LYS A 133 -3.73 0.11 18.37
CA LYS A 133 -3.47 -1.20 18.98
C LYS A 133 -2.90 -2.14 17.92
N MET A 134 -1.77 -2.77 18.22
CA MET A 134 -1.24 -3.87 17.43
C MET A 134 -1.64 -5.19 18.07
N THR A 135 -2.39 -6.00 17.32
CA THR A 135 -2.90 -7.30 17.80
C THR A 135 -2.12 -8.48 17.23
N ARG A 136 -1.18 -8.24 16.31
CA ARG A 136 -0.28 -9.28 15.77
C ARG A 136 0.87 -9.53 16.75
N SER A 137 1.38 -10.77 16.76
CA SER A 137 2.56 -11.13 17.55
C SER A 137 3.77 -10.27 17.12
N LYS A 138 4.68 -10.02 18.06
CA LYS A 138 5.94 -9.31 17.88
C LYS A 138 6.75 -9.84 16.70
N ASP A 139 6.70 -11.16 16.44
CA ASP A 139 7.42 -11.81 15.33
C ASP A 139 6.94 -11.37 13.95
N PHE A 140 5.76 -10.75 13.86
CA PHE A 140 5.19 -10.25 12.62
C PHE A 140 5.19 -8.71 12.53
N ALA A 141 5.73 -8.02 13.53
CA ALA A 141 5.98 -6.59 13.45
C ALA A 141 7.27 -6.34 12.65
N LEU A 142 7.18 -5.47 11.65
CA LEU A 142 8.31 -5.17 10.76
C LEU A 142 9.30 -4.20 11.40
N SER A 143 8.80 -3.26 12.19
CA SER A 143 9.59 -2.18 12.80
C SER A 143 9.84 -2.42 14.30
N GLU A 144 10.92 -1.85 14.83
CA GLU A 144 11.19 -1.87 16.28
C GLU A 144 10.06 -1.17 17.05
N ALA A 145 9.58 -0.02 16.57
CA ALA A 145 8.44 0.68 17.17
C ALA A 145 7.17 -0.18 17.18
N GLY A 146 6.94 -0.98 16.14
CA GLY A 146 5.85 -1.94 16.09
C GLY A 146 6.02 -3.07 17.11
N LYS A 147 7.23 -3.62 17.22
CA LYS A 147 7.58 -4.67 18.20
C LYS A 147 7.40 -4.19 19.65
N GLU A 148 7.82 -2.97 19.97
CA GLU A 148 7.59 -2.33 21.27
C GLU A 148 6.08 -2.22 21.55
N LYS A 149 5.32 -1.66 20.60
CA LYS A 149 3.86 -1.48 20.73
C LYS A 149 3.09 -2.79 20.90
N THR A 150 3.57 -3.89 20.29
CA THR A 150 2.95 -5.24 20.48
C THR A 150 3.25 -5.84 21.86
N SER A 151 4.34 -5.42 22.51
CA SER A 151 4.78 -5.96 23.80
C SER A 151 4.05 -5.34 25.00
N GLY A 152 3.18 -4.35 24.78
CA GLY A 152 2.41 -3.69 25.84
C GLY A 152 3.24 -2.84 26.81
N VAL A 153 4.46 -2.47 26.41
CA VAL A 153 5.34 -1.54 27.14
C VAL A 153 4.97 -0.11 26.78
#